data_AF-A0A371JLS3-F1
#
_entry.id   AF-A0A371JLS3-F1
#
_cell.length_a   1.000
_cell.length_b   1.000
_cell.length_c   1.000
_cell.angle_alpha   90.00
_cell.angle_beta   90.00
_cell.angle_gamma   90.00
#
_symmetry.space_group_name_H-M   'P 1'
#
loop_
_entity.id
_entity.type
_entity.pdbx_description
1 polymer ?
#
loop_
_entity_poly.entity_id
_entity_poly.type
_entity_poly.pdbx_seq_one_letter_code
_entity_poly.pdbx_strand_id
1 'polypeptide(L)'
;MKKGKSFGYIDSLHFMPFFLIIALTLYGFRPCNHIGFWLLPLMLLYCAFAYREIYRYKRVIQQVSSKNFDTEVNWLKTILLVSLVIVLIDMWQSKRANLYLGVLDINLEYVVQFGVFLLVNIIIFQGLKKPSLFQQLNSSDIAMVSKKSTTGTKIIGLSESKETVEKHLNVKKPYLNPDLDLNTLAKELGMKPKFLSQVINEGFHTNYYDYINSYRIRDAKELLLNFRDMSIKEIMYAVGFNSRSVFNTVFKQKTGITPSRFRSLK
;
A
#
# COMPACT_ATOMS: atom_id res chain seq x y z
N MET A 1 -13.01 12.48 -11.67
CA MET A 1 -12.16 12.91 -10.54
C MET A 1 -12.98 12.91 -9.24
N LYS A 2 -12.97 11.82 -8.46
CA LYS A 2 -13.54 11.85 -7.10
C LYS A 2 -12.43 12.29 -6.16
N LYS A 3 -12.61 13.44 -5.52
CA LYS A 3 -11.76 13.97 -4.45
C LYS A 3 -11.34 12.81 -3.55
N GLY A 4 -10.03 12.57 -3.43
CA GLY A 4 -9.50 11.70 -2.37
C GLY A 4 -10.16 12.15 -1.08
N LYS A 5 -10.71 11.20 -0.28
CA LYS A 5 -11.45 11.53 0.94
C LYS A 5 -10.65 12.59 1.71
N SER A 6 -11.12 13.83 1.66
CA SER A 6 -10.55 14.90 2.45
C SER A 6 -10.78 14.49 3.90
N PHE A 7 -9.80 14.82 4.72
CA PHE A 7 -9.81 14.65 6.18
C PHE A 7 -11.24 14.72 6.72
N GLY A 8 -11.77 13.58 7.17
CA GLY A 8 -13.12 13.54 7.71
C GLY A 8 -13.09 14.13 9.11
N TYR A 9 -14.17 14.79 9.53
CA TYR A 9 -14.30 15.38 10.87
C TYR A 9 -14.02 14.35 12.01
N ILE A 10 -14.17 13.06 11.71
CA ILE A 10 -13.90 11.93 12.58
C ILE A 10 -12.39 11.64 12.72
N ASP A 11 -11.58 11.86 11.67
CA ASP A 11 -10.12 11.75 11.77
C ASP A 11 -9.55 12.85 12.67
N SER A 12 -10.17 14.06 12.66
CA SER A 12 -9.83 15.17 13.56
C SER A 12 -10.19 14.91 15.03
N LEU A 13 -11.12 13.99 15.33
CA LEU A 13 -11.46 13.63 16.71
C LEU A 13 -10.29 12.93 17.43
N HIS A 14 -9.40 12.27 16.69
CA HIS A 14 -8.20 11.63 17.26
C HIS A 14 -7.22 12.63 17.89
N PHE A 15 -7.33 13.93 17.59
CA PHE A 15 -6.46 14.97 18.14
C PHE A 15 -7.06 15.69 19.34
N MET A 16 -8.36 15.49 19.63
CA MET A 16 -9.00 16.10 20.80
C MET A 16 -8.26 15.83 22.11
N PRO A 17 -7.78 14.60 22.40
CA PRO A 17 -7.05 14.35 23.63
C PRO A 17 -5.75 15.16 23.72
N PHE A 18 -5.01 15.30 22.62
CA PHE A 18 -3.76 16.07 22.56
C PHE A 18 -3.98 17.57 22.74
N PHE A 19 -4.94 18.16 22.02
CA PHE A 19 -5.26 19.57 22.14
C PHE A 19 -5.85 19.92 23.51
N LEU A 20 -6.64 19.03 24.10
CA LEU A 20 -7.15 19.19 25.46
C LEU A 20 -6.00 19.22 26.48
N ILE A 21 -5.04 18.30 26.36
CA ILE A 21 -3.87 18.27 27.25
C ILE A 21 -3.03 19.54 27.09
N ILE A 22 -2.75 19.99 25.86
CA ILE A 22 -2.04 21.25 25.62
C ILE A 22 -2.79 22.45 26.21
N ALA A 23 -4.10 22.55 25.98
CA ALA A 23 -4.91 23.66 26.47
C ALA A 23 -4.92 23.72 28.01
N LEU A 24 -5.05 22.55 28.67
CA LEU A 24 -4.97 22.46 30.14
C LEU A 24 -3.59 22.88 30.65
N THR A 25 -2.51 22.46 29.98
CA THR A 25 -1.13 22.80 30.38
C THR A 25 -0.84 24.29 30.19
N LEU A 26 -1.31 24.91 29.09
CA LEU A 26 -1.17 26.34 28.82
C LEU A 26 -2.03 27.22 29.73
N TYR A 27 -3.18 26.72 30.20
CA TYR A 27 -4.06 27.40 31.16
C TYR A 27 -3.46 27.48 32.58
N GLY A 28 -2.24 26.97 32.78
CA GLY A 28 -1.57 26.97 34.07
C GLY A 28 -2.08 25.90 35.03
N PHE A 29 -2.92 24.96 34.55
CA PHE A 29 -3.10 23.71 35.25
C PHE A 29 -1.72 23.05 35.27
N ARG A 30 -1.16 22.88 36.47
CA ARG A 30 0.08 22.14 36.71
C ARG A 30 -0.31 20.76 37.20
N PRO A 31 -0.51 19.78 36.31
CA PRO A 31 -0.61 18.39 36.71
C PRO A 31 0.54 18.08 37.65
N CYS A 32 0.24 17.37 38.74
CA CYS A 32 1.27 16.85 39.63
C CYS A 32 2.40 16.20 38.81
N ASN A 33 3.59 16.05 39.41
CA ASN A 33 4.82 15.43 38.86
C ASN A 33 4.67 14.02 38.24
N HIS A 34 3.44 13.53 38.07
CA HIS A 34 3.05 12.24 37.52
C HIS A 34 2.37 12.33 36.15
N ILE A 35 2.36 13.46 35.44
CA ILE A 35 1.70 13.55 34.12
C ILE A 35 2.22 12.52 33.11
N GLY A 36 3.53 12.26 33.09
CA GLY A 36 4.14 11.25 32.23
C GLY A 36 3.63 9.83 32.50
N PHE A 37 3.26 9.54 33.74
CA PHE A 37 2.65 8.26 34.11
C PHE A 37 1.26 8.08 33.47
N TRP A 38 0.48 9.17 33.36
CA TRP A 38 -0.84 9.14 32.74
C TRP A 38 -0.79 9.17 31.20
N LEU A 39 0.26 9.74 30.61
CA LEU A 39 0.46 9.76 29.16
C LEU A 39 0.94 8.41 28.60
N LEU A 40 1.65 7.62 29.41
CA LEU A 40 2.21 6.33 28.98
C LEU A 40 1.14 5.30 28.52
N PRO A 41 0.03 5.08 29.24
CA PRO A 41 -1.08 4.24 28.77
C PRO A 41 -1.66 4.71 27.42
N LEU A 42 -1.75 6.02 27.22
CA LEU A 42 -2.25 6.61 25.97
C LEU A 42 -1.29 6.32 24.82
N MET A 43 0.02 6.48 25.03
CA MET A 43 1.04 6.14 24.03
C MET A 43 1.02 4.67 23.64
N LEU A 44 0.92 3.76 24.61
CA LEU A 44 0.82 2.32 24.37
C LEU A 44 -0.43 1.96 23.55
N LEU A 45 -1.55 2.63 23.83
CA LEU A 45 -2.80 2.46 23.10
C LEU A 45 -2.68 2.96 21.65
N TYR A 46 -1.98 4.08 21.41
CA TYR A 46 -1.66 4.53 20.05
C TYR A 46 -0.73 3.57 19.32
N CYS A 47 0.31 3.04 19.98
CA CYS A 47 1.17 2.00 19.42
C CYS A 47 0.35 0.76 19.01
N ALA A 48 -0.59 0.32 19.86
CA ALA A 48 -1.46 -0.82 19.56
C ALA A 48 -2.34 -0.55 18.33
N PHE A 49 -2.91 0.66 18.22
CA PHE A 49 -3.68 1.05 17.04
C PHE A 49 -2.83 1.13 15.77
N ALA A 50 -1.63 1.72 15.84
CA ALA A 50 -0.70 1.78 14.72
C ALA A 50 -0.27 0.38 14.27
N TYR A 51 0.03 -0.52 15.21
CA TYR A 51 0.38 -1.91 14.92
C TYR A 51 -0.79 -2.66 14.26
N ARG A 52 -2.01 -2.48 14.76
CA ARG A 52 -3.24 -3.06 14.17
C ARG A 52 -3.42 -2.60 12.71
N GLU A 53 -3.19 -1.32 12.45
CA GLU A 53 -3.29 -0.75 11.11
C GLU A 53 -2.22 -1.26 10.15
N ILE A 54 -0.97 -1.38 10.61
CA ILE A 54 0.12 -2.03 9.84
C ILE A 54 -0.24 -3.48 9.50
N TYR A 55 -0.80 -4.23 10.46
CA TYR A 55 -1.21 -5.61 10.23
C TYR A 55 -2.36 -5.73 9.21
N ARG A 56 -3.34 -4.81 9.30
CA ARG A 56 -4.43 -4.73 8.32
C ARG A 56 -3.89 -4.43 6.92
N TYR A 57 -2.97 -3.47 6.80
CA TYR A 57 -2.31 -3.12 5.54
C TYR A 57 -1.57 -4.31 4.92
N LYS A 58 -0.78 -5.05 5.72
CA LYS A 58 -0.10 -6.28 5.29
C LYS A 58 -1.08 -7.30 4.72
N ARG A 59 -2.17 -7.59 5.45
CA ARG A 59 -3.19 -8.55 4.99
C ARG A 59 -3.83 -8.14 3.66
N VAL A 60 -4.14 -6.86 3.49
CA VAL A 60 -4.78 -6.36 2.25
C VAL A 60 -3.82 -6.47 1.07
N ILE A 61 -2.54 -6.14 1.24
CA ILE A 61 -1.57 -6.18 0.14
C ILE A 61 -1.18 -7.60 -0.24
N GLN A 62 -1.03 -8.51 0.73
CA GLN A 62 -0.77 -9.92 0.44
C GLN A 62 -1.88 -10.59 -0.39
N GLN A 63 -3.11 -10.07 -0.31
CA GLN A 63 -4.23 -10.55 -1.12
C GLN A 63 -4.24 -9.98 -2.55
N VAL A 64 -3.54 -8.87 -2.79
CA VAL A 64 -3.57 -8.13 -4.07
C VAL A 64 -2.27 -8.32 -4.87
N SER A 65 -1.16 -8.61 -4.20
CA SER A 65 0.14 -8.72 -4.83
C SER A 65 0.87 -10.00 -4.41
N SER A 66 1.44 -10.69 -5.40
CA SER A 66 2.30 -11.86 -5.21
C SER A 66 3.70 -11.50 -4.69
N LYS A 67 4.03 -10.21 -4.60
CA LYS A 67 5.32 -9.73 -4.09
C LYS A 67 5.32 -9.78 -2.57
N ASN A 68 6.40 -10.27 -1.97
CA ASN A 68 6.53 -10.30 -0.52
C ASN A 68 6.92 -8.92 0.03
N PHE A 69 6.04 -8.28 0.80
CA PHE A 69 6.24 -6.97 1.44
C PHE A 69 6.66 -7.07 2.91
N ASP A 70 7.18 -8.22 3.32
CA ASP A 70 7.62 -8.45 4.69
C ASP A 70 8.68 -7.43 5.14
N THR A 71 9.59 -7.03 4.23
CA THR A 71 10.66 -6.07 4.52
C THR A 71 10.10 -4.70 4.85
N GLU A 72 9.22 -4.15 4.02
CA GLU A 72 8.62 -2.83 4.18
C GLU A 72 7.75 -2.77 5.44
N VAL A 73 6.97 -3.83 5.71
CA VAL A 73 6.17 -3.93 6.92
C VAL A 73 7.06 -4.03 8.17
N ASN A 74 8.17 -4.76 8.10
CA ASN A 74 9.11 -4.86 9.22
C ASN A 74 9.79 -3.52 9.50
N TRP A 75 10.19 -2.75 8.47
CA TRP A 75 10.72 -1.38 8.66
C TRP A 75 9.74 -0.47 9.40
N LEU A 76 8.45 -0.54 9.07
CA LEU A 76 7.41 0.24 9.76
C LEU A 76 7.27 -0.15 11.23
N LYS A 77 7.34 -1.45 11.55
CA LYS A 77 7.36 -1.94 12.94
C LYS A 77 8.60 -1.48 13.68
N THR A 78 9.76 -1.50 13.03
CA THR A 78 11.03 -1.02 13.60
C THR A 78 10.95 0.45 13.95
N ILE A 79 10.44 1.30 13.05
CA ILE A 79 10.28 2.75 13.32
C ILE A 79 9.32 2.98 14.49
N LEU A 80 8.18 2.26 14.53
CA LEU A 80 7.23 2.36 15.64
C LEU A 80 7.87 1.97 16.98
N LEU A 81 8.65 0.90 17.02
CA LEU A 81 9.33 0.43 18.22
C LEU A 81 10.46 1.38 18.65
N VAL A 82 11.28 1.86 17.72
CA VAL A 82 12.36 2.81 18.00
C VAL A 82 11.81 4.12 18.54
N SER A 83 10.74 4.66 17.95
CA SER A 83 10.11 5.89 18.44
C SER A 83 9.51 5.74 19.85
N LEU A 84 8.95 4.57 20.18
CA LEU A 84 8.51 4.27 21.55
C LEU A 84 9.70 4.22 22.51
N VAL A 85 10.78 3.53 22.14
CA VAL A 85 11.99 3.39 22.98
C VAL A 85 12.63 4.76 23.25
N ILE A 86 12.75 5.62 22.24
CA ILE A 86 13.28 6.98 22.39
C ILE A 86 12.47 7.75 23.45
N VAL A 87 11.14 7.70 23.37
CA VAL A 87 10.30 8.40 24.36
C VAL A 87 10.44 7.83 25.76
N LEU A 88 10.57 6.51 25.89
CA LEU A 88 10.78 5.86 27.20
C LEU A 88 12.13 6.24 27.82
N ILE A 89 13.19 6.33 27.00
CA ILE A 89 14.54 6.74 27.45
C ILE A 89 14.51 8.17 27.97
N ASP A 90 13.97 9.09 27.19
CA ASP A 90 13.84 10.49 27.59
C ASP A 90 12.92 10.64 28.82
N MET A 91 11.80 9.92 28.90
CA MET A 91 10.94 9.94 30.09
C MET A 91 11.69 9.47 31.35
N TRP A 92 12.60 8.50 31.19
CA TRP A 92 13.50 8.05 32.26
C TRP A 92 14.54 9.11 32.62
N GLN A 93 15.16 9.75 31.61
CA GLN A 93 16.13 10.83 31.80
C GLN A 93 15.52 12.03 32.53
N SER A 94 14.32 12.49 32.14
CA SER A 94 13.66 13.64 32.75
C SER A 94 13.25 13.36 34.21
N LYS A 95 12.81 12.13 34.54
CA LYS A 95 12.59 11.74 35.96
C LYS A 95 13.88 11.74 36.77
N ARG A 96 14.98 11.25 36.19
CA ARG A 96 16.29 11.22 36.84
C ARG A 96 16.78 12.65 37.11
N ALA A 97 16.76 13.53 36.11
CA ALA A 97 17.22 14.92 36.24
C ALA A 97 16.46 15.68 37.35
N ASN A 98 15.15 15.46 37.46
CA ASN A 98 14.32 16.09 38.49
C ASN A 98 14.57 15.59 39.90
N LEU A 99 14.98 14.33 40.05
CA LEU A 99 15.38 13.78 41.35
C LEU A 99 16.66 14.45 41.88
N TYR A 100 17.56 14.90 40.99
CA TYR A 100 18.87 15.44 41.36
C TYR A 100 18.96 16.96 41.43
N LEU A 101 18.23 17.70 40.57
CA LEU A 101 18.44 19.14 40.41
C LEU A 101 17.29 20.02 40.93
N GLY A 102 16.08 19.49 41.16
CA GLY A 102 14.97 20.26 41.75
C GLY A 102 14.56 21.53 40.97
N VAL A 103 14.80 21.58 39.66
CA VAL A 103 14.60 22.78 38.82
C VAL A 103 13.51 22.57 37.76
N LEU A 104 12.55 23.50 37.76
CA LEU A 104 11.56 23.90 36.73
C LEU A 104 10.48 22.89 36.26
N ASP A 105 9.37 23.47 35.79
CA ASP A 105 8.05 22.88 35.51
C ASP A 105 8.08 21.85 34.36
N ILE A 106 8.45 20.62 34.70
CA ILE A 106 8.67 19.40 33.88
C ILE A 106 7.49 19.01 32.97
N ASN A 107 6.31 19.57 33.21
CA ASN A 107 5.09 19.18 32.52
C ASN A 107 5.10 19.52 31.02
N LEU A 108 5.74 20.62 30.62
CA LEU A 108 5.78 21.05 29.22
C LEU A 108 6.68 20.15 28.35
N GLU A 109 7.76 19.63 28.91
CA GLU A 109 8.71 18.73 28.21
C GLU A 109 8.01 17.42 27.79
N TYR A 110 7.29 16.78 28.71
CA TYR A 110 6.53 15.56 28.41
C TYR A 110 5.42 15.80 27.37
N VAL A 111 4.77 16.97 27.39
CA VAL A 111 3.72 17.32 26.43
C VAL A 111 4.32 17.54 25.02
N VAL A 112 5.44 18.26 24.91
CA VAL A 112 6.15 18.44 23.64
C VAL A 112 6.59 17.09 23.08
N GLN A 113 7.13 16.23 23.93
CA GLN A 113 7.64 14.95 23.50
C GLN A 113 6.54 13.96 23.07
N PHE A 114 5.42 13.94 23.80
CA PHE A 114 4.21 13.24 23.38
C PHE A 114 3.70 13.78 22.03
N GLY A 115 3.78 15.09 21.80
CA GLY A 115 3.44 15.72 20.52
C GLY A 115 4.32 15.27 19.36
N VAL A 116 5.65 15.20 19.56
CA VAL A 116 6.59 14.69 18.55
C VAL A 116 6.31 13.21 18.24
N PHE A 117 6.04 12.40 19.26
CA PHE A 117 5.69 10.99 19.09
C PHE A 117 4.39 10.82 18.29
N LEU A 118 3.36 11.62 18.58
CA LEU A 118 2.13 11.65 17.80
C LEU A 118 2.42 12.05 16.35
N LEU A 119 3.24 13.08 16.12
CA LEU A 119 3.61 13.55 14.79
C LEU A 119 4.27 12.44 13.96
N VAL A 120 5.22 11.70 14.54
CA VAL A 120 5.86 10.55 13.88
C VAL A 120 4.84 9.46 13.52
N ASN A 121 3.96 9.11 14.45
CA ASN A 121 2.88 8.14 14.19
C ASN A 121 1.91 8.60 13.10
N ILE A 122 1.62 9.91 13.04
CA ILE A 122 0.79 10.52 11.99
C ILE A 122 1.48 10.39 10.63
N ILE A 123 2.79 10.67 10.55
CA ILE A 123 3.54 10.51 9.30
C ILE A 123 3.51 9.06 8.83
N ILE A 124 3.73 8.09 9.74
CA ILE A 124 3.62 6.66 9.44
C ILE A 124 2.23 6.33 8.90
N PHE A 125 1.18 6.79 9.56
CA PHE A 125 -0.20 6.55 9.16
C PHE A 125 -0.57 7.20 7.83
N GLN A 126 -0.10 8.42 7.57
CA GLN A 126 -0.27 9.09 6.29
C GLN A 126 0.51 8.40 5.16
N GLY A 127 1.72 7.91 5.43
CA GLY A 127 2.52 7.11 4.51
C GLY A 127 1.83 5.78 4.17
N LEU A 128 1.19 5.14 5.14
CA LEU A 128 0.41 3.92 4.95
C LEU A 128 -0.91 4.16 4.19
N LYS A 129 -1.60 5.27 4.43
CA LYS A 129 -2.86 5.65 3.73
C LYS A 129 -2.61 6.16 2.31
N LYS A 130 -1.40 6.59 1.97
CA LYS A 130 -0.98 6.99 0.61
C LYS A 130 -0.10 5.91 -0.01
N PRO A 131 -0.68 4.82 -0.55
CA PRO A 131 0.08 3.77 -1.22
C PRO A 131 0.94 4.28 -2.39
N SER A 132 0.62 5.46 -2.95
CA SER A 132 1.42 6.14 -3.97
C SER A 132 2.83 6.55 -3.52
N LEU A 133 3.09 6.66 -2.21
CA LEU A 133 4.41 6.99 -1.66
C LEU A 133 5.37 5.78 -1.65
N PHE A 134 4.82 4.57 -1.54
CA PHE A 134 5.61 3.32 -1.56
C PHE A 134 5.48 2.54 -2.86
N GLN A 135 4.50 2.88 -3.70
CA GLN A 135 4.25 2.16 -4.92
C GLN A 135 3.68 3.05 -6.02
N GLN A 136 4.36 3.00 -7.17
CA GLN A 136 3.72 3.03 -8.49
C GLN A 136 2.71 1.86 -8.62
N LEU A 137 1.72 1.77 -7.73
CA LEU A 137 0.52 0.97 -7.90
C LEU A 137 -0.67 1.91 -7.92
N ASN A 138 -1.44 1.78 -8.99
CA ASN A 138 -2.59 2.63 -9.26
C ASN A 138 -3.58 2.56 -8.10
N SER A 139 -3.80 3.72 -7.48
CA SER A 139 -4.75 3.98 -6.39
C SER A 139 -6.20 3.53 -6.68
N SER A 140 -6.52 3.16 -7.92
CA SER A 140 -7.78 2.53 -8.32
C SER A 140 -7.99 1.15 -7.70
N ASP A 141 -6.94 0.35 -7.55
CA ASP A 141 -7.08 -1.07 -7.15
C ASP A 141 -7.31 -1.19 -5.63
N ILE A 142 -6.66 -0.33 -4.85
CA ILE A 142 -6.79 -0.28 -3.39
C ILE A 142 -8.15 0.30 -2.98
N ALA A 143 -8.68 1.28 -3.74
CA ALA A 143 -10.00 1.86 -3.50
C ALA A 143 -11.15 0.88 -3.80
N MET A 144 -10.96 -0.07 -4.72
CA MET A 144 -11.95 -1.10 -5.04
C MET A 144 -12.01 -2.22 -3.98
N VAL A 145 -10.87 -2.57 -3.37
CA VAL A 145 -10.78 -3.64 -2.35
C VAL A 145 -11.31 -3.16 -0.99
N SER A 146 -11.11 -1.90 -0.64
CA SER A 146 -11.61 -1.31 0.64
C SER A 146 -13.14 -1.28 0.77
N LYS A 147 -13.90 -1.52 -0.30
CA LYS A 147 -15.37 -1.34 -0.33
C LYS A 147 -16.15 -2.66 -0.46
N LYS A 148 -15.60 -3.76 0.03
CA LYS A 148 -16.28 -5.07 0.04
C LYS A 148 -17.02 -5.28 1.37
N SER A 149 -18.15 -4.60 1.54
CA SER A 149 -19.28 -5.13 2.30
C SER A 149 -20.53 -5.01 1.44
N THR A 150 -21.22 -6.14 1.31
CA THR A 150 -22.59 -6.27 0.80
C THR A 150 -22.76 -6.01 -0.70
N THR A 151 -23.11 -7.09 -1.40
CA THR A 151 -24.41 -7.28 -2.07
C THR A 151 -24.18 -8.23 -3.23
N GLY A 152 -24.74 -9.43 -3.08
CA GLY A 152 -24.86 -10.39 -4.17
C GLY A 152 -25.70 -9.78 -5.29
N THR A 153 -25.27 -9.93 -6.52
CA THR A 153 -26.13 -9.69 -7.67
C THR A 153 -25.71 -10.63 -8.78
N LYS A 154 -26.58 -11.64 -8.98
CA LYS A 154 -26.88 -12.39 -10.19
C LYS A 154 -25.72 -12.77 -11.11
N ILE A 155 -25.51 -14.09 -11.15
CA ILE A 155 -24.78 -14.86 -12.15
C ILE A 155 -25.36 -14.54 -13.54
N ILE A 156 -24.76 -13.59 -14.24
CA ILE A 156 -24.46 -13.79 -15.66
C ILE A 156 -23.29 -14.78 -15.63
N GLY A 157 -23.38 -15.88 -16.36
CA GLY A 157 -22.48 -17.03 -16.22
C GLY A 157 -21.02 -16.59 -16.17
N LEU A 158 -20.34 -16.86 -15.06
CA LEU A 158 -18.90 -16.58 -14.91
C LEU A 158 -18.12 -17.21 -16.07
N SER A 159 -18.56 -18.37 -16.57
CA SER A 159 -18.07 -19.05 -17.75
C SER A 159 -18.18 -18.22 -19.04
N GLU A 160 -19.35 -17.65 -19.32
CA GLU A 160 -19.59 -16.83 -20.52
C GLU A 160 -18.77 -15.53 -20.49
N SER A 161 -18.64 -14.94 -19.30
CA SER A 161 -17.81 -13.73 -19.11
C SER A 161 -16.32 -14.02 -19.29
N LYS A 162 -15.83 -15.19 -18.86
CA LYS A 162 -14.45 -15.62 -19.12
C LYS A 162 -14.17 -15.72 -20.61
N GLU A 163 -15.04 -16.41 -21.33
CA GLU A 163 -14.88 -16.62 -22.77
C GLU A 163 -14.87 -15.28 -23.52
N THR A 164 -15.76 -14.35 -23.13
CA THR A 164 -15.79 -13.00 -23.70
C THR A 164 -14.47 -12.25 -23.47
N VAL A 165 -13.92 -12.31 -22.26
CA VAL A 165 -12.64 -11.67 -21.91
C VAL A 165 -11.50 -12.28 -22.72
N GLU A 166 -11.41 -13.61 -22.77
CA GLU A 166 -10.35 -14.33 -23.49
C GLU A 166 -10.41 -14.08 -25.00
N LYS A 167 -11.62 -14.12 -25.60
CA LYS A 167 -11.84 -13.81 -27.01
C LYS A 167 -11.40 -12.39 -27.34
N HIS A 168 -11.78 -11.41 -26.52
CA HIS A 168 -11.39 -10.01 -26.73
C HIS A 168 -9.87 -9.82 -26.66
N LEU A 169 -9.20 -10.48 -25.70
CA LEU A 169 -7.74 -10.42 -25.59
C LEU A 169 -7.05 -11.07 -26.78
N ASN A 170 -7.51 -12.24 -27.24
CA ASN A 170 -6.88 -12.93 -28.37
C ASN A 170 -7.11 -12.22 -29.72
N VAL A 171 -8.29 -11.61 -29.93
CA VAL A 171 -8.62 -10.95 -31.21
C VAL A 171 -8.10 -9.52 -31.27
N LYS A 172 -8.43 -8.67 -30.29
CA LYS A 172 -8.09 -7.24 -30.34
C LYS A 172 -6.71 -6.92 -29.77
N LYS A 173 -6.12 -7.85 -29.00
CA LYS A 173 -4.82 -7.68 -28.34
C LYS A 173 -4.65 -6.33 -27.61
N PRO A 174 -5.62 -5.86 -26.81
CA PRO A 174 -5.51 -4.57 -26.13
C PRO A 174 -4.33 -4.52 -25.14
N TYR A 175 -3.81 -5.68 -24.72
CA TYR A 175 -2.62 -5.77 -23.86
C TYR A 175 -1.35 -5.21 -24.50
N LEU A 176 -1.29 -5.04 -25.82
CA LEU A 176 -0.17 -4.37 -26.50
C LEU A 176 -0.15 -2.87 -26.22
N ASN A 177 -1.27 -2.27 -25.81
CA ASN A 177 -1.30 -0.89 -25.35
C ASN A 177 -0.65 -0.78 -23.96
N PRO A 178 0.43 0.00 -23.80
CA PRO A 178 1.08 0.19 -22.50
C PRO A 178 0.19 0.88 -21.46
N ASP A 179 -0.78 1.69 -21.90
CA ASP A 179 -1.68 2.47 -21.04
C ASP A 179 -2.97 1.71 -20.67
N LEU A 180 -3.08 0.43 -21.05
CA LEU A 180 -4.23 -0.39 -20.70
C LEU A 180 -4.36 -0.53 -19.18
N ASP A 181 -5.52 -0.16 -18.66
CA ASP A 181 -5.90 -0.36 -17.26
C ASP A 181 -7.21 -1.17 -17.14
N LEU A 182 -7.57 -1.57 -15.91
CA LEU A 182 -8.77 -2.36 -15.68
C LEU A 182 -10.05 -1.62 -16.14
N ASN A 183 -10.08 -0.29 -16.00
CA ASN A 183 -11.27 0.51 -16.32
C ASN A 183 -11.50 0.62 -17.82
N THR A 184 -10.43 0.81 -18.59
CA THR A 184 -10.44 0.86 -20.06
C THR A 184 -10.83 -0.50 -20.62
N LEU A 185 -10.23 -1.59 -20.14
CA LEU A 185 -10.62 -2.93 -20.57
C LEU A 185 -12.09 -3.25 -20.22
N ALA A 186 -12.55 -2.88 -19.02
CA ALA A 186 -13.94 -3.07 -18.63
C ALA A 186 -14.90 -2.29 -19.54
N LYS A 187 -14.57 -1.05 -19.90
CA LYS A 187 -15.34 -0.25 -20.86
C LYS A 187 -15.40 -0.91 -22.23
N GLU A 188 -14.27 -1.39 -22.74
CA GLU A 188 -14.20 -2.07 -24.04
C GLU A 188 -15.07 -3.35 -24.09
N LEU A 189 -15.17 -4.05 -22.96
CA LEU A 189 -15.96 -5.27 -22.79
C LEU A 189 -17.44 -4.99 -22.43
N GLY A 190 -17.83 -3.74 -22.25
CA GLY A 190 -19.17 -3.39 -21.75
C GLY A 190 -19.44 -3.86 -20.30
N MET A 191 -18.40 -4.12 -19.54
CA MET A 191 -18.47 -4.64 -18.16
C MET A 191 -18.24 -3.53 -17.12
N LYS A 192 -18.77 -3.72 -15.91
CA LYS A 192 -18.38 -2.90 -14.75
C LYS A 192 -16.97 -3.32 -14.30
N PRO A 193 -16.06 -2.39 -13.96
CA PRO A 193 -14.69 -2.74 -13.51
C PRO A 193 -14.65 -3.73 -12.35
N LYS A 194 -15.57 -3.59 -11.38
CA LYS A 194 -15.70 -4.52 -10.25
C LYS A 194 -16.03 -5.94 -10.71
N PHE A 195 -16.90 -6.07 -11.72
CA PHE A 195 -17.28 -7.36 -12.27
C PHE A 195 -16.13 -7.97 -13.07
N LEU A 196 -15.44 -7.20 -13.91
CA LEU A 196 -14.24 -7.69 -14.62
C LEU A 196 -13.16 -8.17 -13.65
N SER A 197 -12.89 -7.42 -12.58
CA SER A 197 -11.95 -7.87 -11.54
C SER A 197 -12.40 -9.16 -10.89
N GLN A 198 -13.70 -9.33 -10.64
CA GLN A 198 -14.25 -10.58 -10.12
C GLN A 198 -14.07 -11.74 -11.11
N VAL A 199 -14.39 -11.53 -12.39
CA VAL A 199 -14.20 -12.52 -13.46
C VAL A 199 -12.75 -12.95 -13.56
N ILE A 200 -11.80 -12.02 -13.45
CA ILE A 200 -10.36 -12.33 -13.50
C ILE A 200 -9.91 -13.09 -12.25
N ASN A 201 -10.26 -12.61 -11.07
CA ASN A 201 -9.82 -13.21 -9.80
C ASN A 201 -10.44 -14.57 -9.53
N GLU A 202 -11.77 -14.68 -9.66
CA GLU A 202 -12.49 -15.93 -9.39
C GLU A 202 -12.41 -16.87 -10.59
N GLY A 203 -12.35 -16.33 -11.79
CA GLY A 203 -12.35 -17.13 -12.99
C GLY A 203 -10.97 -17.65 -13.39
N PHE A 204 -9.96 -16.79 -13.44
CA PHE A 204 -8.63 -17.15 -13.89
C PHE A 204 -7.66 -17.38 -12.72
N HIS A 205 -8.15 -17.28 -11.48
CA HIS A 205 -7.37 -17.45 -10.25
C HIS A 205 -6.10 -16.58 -10.22
N THR A 206 -6.19 -15.39 -10.77
CA THR A 206 -5.07 -14.45 -10.90
C THR A 206 -5.57 -13.01 -10.80
N ASN A 207 -4.67 -12.06 -10.54
CA ASN A 207 -5.02 -10.64 -10.57
C ASN A 207 -4.95 -10.08 -12.00
N TYR A 208 -5.57 -8.92 -12.23
CA TYR A 208 -5.61 -8.26 -13.54
C TYR A 208 -4.21 -8.05 -14.15
N TYR A 209 -3.23 -7.59 -13.38
CA TYR A 209 -1.89 -7.31 -13.90
C TYR A 209 -1.18 -8.59 -14.32
N ASP A 210 -1.21 -9.62 -13.49
CA ASP A 210 -0.62 -10.93 -13.79
C ASP A 210 -1.32 -11.60 -14.97
N TYR A 211 -2.63 -11.38 -15.13
CA TYR A 211 -3.39 -11.84 -16.28
C TYR A 211 -2.89 -11.19 -17.57
N ILE A 212 -2.92 -9.86 -17.67
CA ILE A 212 -2.46 -9.11 -18.85
C ILE A 212 -0.99 -9.38 -19.16
N ASN A 213 -0.13 -9.41 -18.14
CA ASN A 213 1.29 -9.71 -18.31
C ASN A 213 1.52 -11.12 -18.87
N SER A 214 0.66 -12.09 -18.57
CA SER A 214 0.80 -13.44 -19.14
C SER A 214 0.61 -13.43 -20.67
N TYR A 215 -0.32 -12.61 -21.19
CA TYR A 215 -0.48 -12.38 -22.63
C TYR A 215 0.71 -11.65 -23.24
N ARG A 216 1.18 -10.57 -22.59
CA ARG A 216 2.37 -9.83 -23.05
C ARG A 216 3.62 -10.72 -23.13
N ILE A 217 3.85 -11.56 -22.12
CA ILE A 217 5.00 -12.49 -22.11
C ILE A 217 4.84 -13.61 -23.14
N ARG A 218 3.62 -14.10 -23.38
CA ARG A 218 3.36 -15.09 -24.43
C ARG A 218 3.81 -14.56 -25.80
N ASP A 219 3.37 -13.37 -26.18
CA ASP A 219 3.76 -12.76 -27.46
C ASP A 219 5.25 -12.38 -27.45
N ALA A 220 5.82 -11.97 -26.30
CA ALA A 220 7.25 -11.71 -26.19
C ALA A 220 8.12 -12.93 -26.46
N LYS A 221 7.69 -14.12 -26.01
CA LYS A 221 8.39 -15.38 -26.27
C LYS A 221 8.44 -15.69 -27.76
N GLU A 222 7.32 -15.53 -28.47
CA GLU A 222 7.28 -15.73 -29.93
C GLU A 222 8.22 -14.77 -30.65
N LEU A 223 8.17 -13.48 -30.29
CA LEU A 223 9.04 -12.47 -30.91
C LEU A 223 10.52 -12.76 -30.66
N LEU A 224 10.89 -13.16 -29.45
CA LEU A 224 12.28 -13.49 -29.09
C LEU A 224 12.83 -14.70 -29.87
N LEU A 225 11.98 -15.66 -30.25
CA LEU A 225 12.39 -16.88 -30.94
C LEU A 225 12.36 -16.74 -32.46
N ASN A 226 11.52 -15.85 -32.99
CA ASN A 226 11.27 -15.75 -34.43
C ASN A 226 11.95 -14.53 -35.08
N PHE A 227 12.27 -13.47 -34.32
CA PHE A 227 12.84 -12.24 -34.87
C PHE A 227 14.16 -11.89 -34.17
N ARG A 228 15.28 -12.45 -34.66
CA ARG A 228 16.62 -12.21 -34.08
C ARG A 228 17.11 -10.77 -34.27
N ASP A 229 16.73 -10.16 -35.39
CA ASP A 229 17.13 -8.79 -35.74
C ASP A 229 16.43 -7.74 -34.88
N MET A 230 15.29 -8.09 -34.27
CA MET A 230 14.60 -7.20 -33.34
C MET A 230 15.33 -7.19 -32.00
N SER A 231 15.70 -6.01 -31.53
CA SER A 231 16.33 -5.82 -30.23
C SER A 231 15.36 -6.19 -29.10
N ILE A 232 15.89 -6.62 -27.95
CA ILE A 232 15.04 -6.93 -26.77
C ILE A 232 14.23 -5.69 -26.33
N LYS A 233 14.79 -4.49 -26.56
CA LYS A 233 14.13 -3.22 -26.27
C LYS A 233 12.92 -2.98 -27.18
N GLU A 234 13.04 -3.27 -28.48
CA GLU A 234 11.91 -3.16 -29.42
C GLU A 234 10.83 -4.18 -29.08
N ILE A 235 11.19 -5.43 -28.80
CA ILE A 235 10.22 -6.47 -28.38
C ILE A 235 9.46 -6.04 -27.13
N MET A 236 10.18 -5.49 -26.14
CA MET A 236 9.58 -4.98 -24.91
C MET A 236 8.49 -3.94 -25.19
N TYR A 237 8.76 -2.95 -26.04
CA TYR A 237 7.78 -1.94 -26.40
C TYR A 237 6.65 -2.52 -27.26
N ALA A 238 6.97 -3.41 -28.20
CA ALA A 238 6.00 -4.05 -29.07
C ALA A 238 4.93 -4.85 -28.30
N VAL A 239 5.30 -5.45 -27.17
CA VAL A 239 4.38 -6.20 -26.31
C VAL A 239 3.78 -5.37 -25.17
N GLY A 240 3.91 -4.05 -25.20
CA GLY A 240 3.20 -3.13 -24.30
C GLY A 240 3.87 -2.86 -22.95
N PHE A 241 5.19 -3.06 -22.80
CA PHE A 241 5.92 -2.63 -21.60
C PHE A 241 6.59 -1.26 -21.80
N ASN A 242 6.47 -0.38 -20.80
CA ASN A 242 7.12 0.93 -20.79
C ASN A 242 8.53 0.94 -20.16
N SER A 243 8.93 -0.15 -19.49
CA SER A 243 10.18 -0.20 -18.72
C SER A 243 10.89 -1.54 -18.82
N ARG A 244 12.21 -1.47 -19.07
CA ARG A 244 13.10 -2.64 -19.15
C ARG A 244 13.16 -3.41 -17.84
N SER A 245 13.15 -2.71 -16.71
CA SER A 245 13.19 -3.33 -15.39
C SER A 245 11.94 -4.17 -15.14
N VAL A 246 10.76 -3.62 -15.47
CA VAL A 246 9.48 -4.31 -15.35
C VAL A 246 9.42 -5.52 -16.27
N PHE A 247 9.75 -5.34 -17.55
CA PHE A 247 9.77 -6.42 -18.53
C PHE A 247 10.69 -7.57 -18.11
N ASN A 248 11.93 -7.29 -17.75
CA ASN A 248 12.89 -8.31 -17.33
C ASN A 248 12.39 -9.09 -16.09
N THR A 249 11.82 -8.37 -15.12
CA THR A 249 11.30 -8.97 -13.88
C THR A 249 10.13 -9.91 -14.17
N VAL A 250 9.12 -9.41 -14.90
CA VAL A 250 7.93 -10.19 -15.25
C VAL A 250 8.29 -11.38 -16.15
N PHE A 251 9.17 -11.18 -17.13
CA PHE A 251 9.64 -12.24 -18.01
C PHE A 251 10.35 -13.33 -17.22
N LYS A 252 11.30 -12.98 -16.35
CA LYS A 252 12.01 -13.96 -15.52
C LYS A 252 11.06 -14.68 -14.56
N GLN A 253 10.11 -13.97 -13.95
CA GLN A 253 9.11 -14.57 -13.07
C GLN A 253 8.24 -15.61 -13.80
N LYS A 254 7.83 -15.32 -15.05
CA LYS A 254 6.94 -16.18 -15.84
C LYS A 254 7.67 -17.30 -16.60
N THR A 255 8.98 -17.19 -16.80
CA THR A 255 9.76 -18.14 -17.63
C THR A 255 10.90 -18.83 -16.90
N GLY A 256 11.27 -18.36 -15.70
CA GLY A 256 12.43 -18.81 -14.94
C GLY A 256 13.76 -18.20 -15.38
N ILE A 257 13.85 -17.60 -16.57
CA ILE A 257 15.10 -17.09 -17.15
C ILE A 257 14.94 -15.68 -17.73
N THR A 258 16.05 -14.98 -17.94
CA THR A 258 16.03 -13.63 -18.53
C THR A 258 15.68 -13.67 -20.03
N PRO A 259 15.11 -12.60 -20.61
CA PRO A 259 14.84 -12.52 -22.06
C PRO A 259 16.05 -12.81 -22.94
N SER A 260 17.24 -12.31 -22.56
CA SER A 260 18.49 -12.56 -23.30
C SER A 260 18.85 -14.04 -23.34
N ARG A 261 18.75 -14.73 -22.20
CA ARG A 261 18.98 -16.18 -22.11
C ARG A 261 17.89 -16.98 -22.83
N PHE A 262 16.65 -16.51 -22.80
CA PHE A 262 15.56 -17.16 -23.54
C PHE A 262 15.79 -17.10 -25.06
N ARG A 263 16.30 -15.97 -25.58
CA ARG A 263 16.66 -15.81 -26.98
C ARG A 263 17.74 -16.79 -27.44
N SER A 264 18.67 -17.18 -26.57
CA SER A 264 19.74 -18.12 -26.90
C SER A 264 19.35 -19.60 -26.81
N LEU A 265 18.09 -19.93 -26.49
CA LEU A 265 17.63 -21.33 -26.38
C LEU A 265 17.26 -21.98 -27.71
N LYS A 266 17.27 -21.22 -28.81
CA LYS A 266 17.04 -21.68 -30.17
C LYS A 266 18.32 -21.56 -30.97
#